data_AF-A0A3N5XSK4-F1
#
_entry.id   AF-A0A3N5XSK4-F1
#
_cell.length_a   1.000
_cell.length_b   1.000
_cell.length_c   1.000
_cell.angle_alpha   90.00
_cell.angle_beta   90.00
_cell.angle_gamma   90.00
#
_symmetry.space_group_name_H-M   'P 1'
#
loop_
_entity.id
_entity.type
_entity.pdbx_description
1 polymer ?
#
loop_
_entity_poly.entity_id
_entity_poly.type
_entity_poly.pdbx_seq_one_letter_code
_entity_poly.pdbx_strand_id
1 'polypeptide(L)'
;MVGIGRLILLVLVAVTALGYGPQRLGFRIRTLTSGPRHHFFGYYGITPWNRSGTKLLCLETDFQDHLPNPEEAASICLVDGATGVTRVIGSTHAWNFQQGAMLHWNPLNPDDEILFNERREGQIVTAVLDVNTGHRRVISRGINAASHNCRYALGLTYCRLTRMRPVVGYVGVTDPNPEDP
;
A
#
# COMPACT_ATOMS: atom_id res chain seq x y z
N MET A 1 0.44 41.29 23.80
CA MET A 1 0.48 41.04 22.34
C MET A 1 0.43 39.54 22.11
N VAL A 2 -0.74 39.08 21.66
CA VAL A 2 -1.08 37.88 20.87
C VAL A 2 -0.37 36.56 21.18
N GLY A 3 -1.14 35.61 21.73
CA GLY A 3 -0.91 34.17 21.58
C GLY A 3 -1.78 33.59 20.47
N ILE A 4 -1.38 32.43 19.93
CA ILE A 4 -2.19 31.46 19.17
C ILE A 4 -1.48 30.11 19.40
N GLY A 5 -2.04 29.05 19.98
CA GLY A 5 -3.42 28.58 20.01
C GLY A 5 -3.50 27.30 19.17
N ARG A 6 -3.22 26.12 19.76
CA ARG A 6 -3.52 24.83 19.14
C ARG A 6 -5.04 24.66 19.07
N LEU A 7 -5.60 24.59 17.87
CA LEU A 7 -7.00 24.24 17.66
C LEU A 7 -7.09 22.76 17.28
N ILE A 8 -7.54 21.92 18.21
CA ILE A 8 -8.08 20.58 17.92
C ILE A 8 -9.59 20.76 17.92
N LEU A 9 -10.22 20.63 16.75
CA LEU A 9 -11.68 20.62 16.63
C LEU A 9 -12.16 19.16 16.78
N LEU A 10 -12.71 18.85 17.95
CA LEU A 10 -13.47 17.62 18.19
C LEU A 10 -14.95 18.00 18.17
N VAL A 11 -15.68 17.64 17.12
CA VAL A 11 -17.14 17.81 17.08
C VAL A 11 -17.77 16.59 17.74
N LEU A 12 -18.12 16.72 19.02
CA LEU A 12 -18.98 15.79 19.74
C LEU A 12 -20.42 16.29 19.60
N VAL A 13 -21.19 15.65 18.72
CA VAL A 13 -22.65 15.81 18.72
C VAL A 13 -23.20 15.00 19.88
N ALA A 14 -23.48 15.66 21.00
CA ALA A 14 -24.21 15.08 22.11
C ALA A 14 -25.71 15.16 21.82
N VAL A 15 -26.30 14.05 21.38
CA VAL A 15 -27.75 13.85 21.49
C VAL A 15 -28.00 13.30 22.88
N THR A 16 -28.53 14.13 23.78
CA THR A 16 -28.89 13.71 25.13
C THR A 16 -30.28 13.11 25.18
N ALA A 17 -30.32 12.00 25.91
CA ALA A 17 -31.46 11.38 26.59
C ALA A 17 -32.50 10.63 25.73
N LEU A 18 -32.31 9.30 25.66
CA LEU A 18 -33.26 8.30 26.18
C LEU A 18 -32.52 6.96 26.33
N GLY A 19 -32.25 6.53 27.57
CA GLY A 19 -32.25 5.11 27.94
C GLY A 19 -31.16 4.14 27.47
N TYR A 20 -29.95 4.57 27.13
CA TYR A 20 -28.83 3.62 26.94
C TYR A 20 -27.78 3.81 28.04
N GLY A 21 -27.70 2.86 28.98
CA GLY A 21 -26.51 2.69 29.82
C GLY A 21 -25.26 2.51 28.95
N PRO A 22 -24.04 2.62 29.51
CA PRO A 22 -22.82 2.52 28.73
C PRO A 22 -22.81 1.20 27.95
N GLN A 23 -23.10 1.25 26.64
CA GLN A 23 -22.95 0.11 25.78
C GLN A 23 -21.46 -0.18 25.74
N ARG A 24 -21.03 -1.28 26.38
CA ARG A 24 -19.73 -1.86 26.10
C ARG A 24 -19.75 -2.26 24.63
N LEU A 25 -19.16 -1.44 23.77
CA LEU A 25 -18.82 -1.82 22.41
C LEU A 25 -17.94 -3.07 22.50
N GLY A 26 -18.54 -4.23 22.25
CA GLY A 26 -17.84 -5.49 22.15
C GLY A 26 -17.22 -5.57 20.76
N PHE A 27 -15.90 -5.52 20.67
CA PHE A 27 -15.18 -5.81 19.44
C PHE A 27 -14.54 -7.20 19.54
N ARG A 28 -14.50 -7.92 18.42
CA ARG A 28 -13.74 -9.17 18.28
C ARG A 28 -12.49 -8.88 17.47
N ILE A 29 -11.33 -9.23 18.02
CA ILE A 29 -10.05 -9.16 17.32
C ILE A 29 -9.77 -10.53 16.73
N ARG A 30 -9.34 -10.58 15.47
CA ARG A 30 -8.89 -11.79 14.80
C ARG A 30 -7.65 -11.50 13.97
N THR A 31 -6.68 -12.39 14.05
CA THR A 31 -5.49 -12.40 13.18
C THR A 31 -5.87 -12.91 11.79
N LEU A 32 -5.45 -12.20 10.73
CA LEU A 32 -5.76 -12.58 9.33
C LEU A 32 -4.66 -13.41 8.68
N THR A 33 -3.40 -13.09 8.95
CA THR A 33 -2.23 -13.78 8.39
C THR A 33 -1.33 -14.28 9.52
N SER A 34 -0.56 -15.33 9.26
CA SER A 34 0.38 -15.92 10.21
C SER A 34 1.73 -16.20 9.55
N GLY A 35 2.76 -16.35 10.37
CA GLY A 35 4.10 -16.74 9.91
C GLY A 35 4.15 -18.15 9.30
N PRO A 36 5.33 -18.60 8.85
CA PRO A 36 6.65 -18.09 9.26
C PRO A 36 7.12 -16.81 8.56
N ARG A 37 6.50 -16.42 7.44
CA ARG A 37 6.88 -15.22 6.68
C ARG A 37 6.26 -13.93 7.23
N HIS A 38 6.89 -12.81 6.91
CA HIS A 38 6.50 -11.49 7.39
C HIS A 38 5.48 -10.85 6.46
N HIS A 39 4.35 -10.41 7.01
CA HIS A 39 3.27 -9.79 6.24
C HIS A 39 3.12 -8.31 6.63
N PHE A 40 3.13 -7.43 5.64
CA PHE A 40 2.95 -5.99 5.84
C PHE A 40 2.28 -5.37 4.62
N PHE A 41 1.72 -4.16 4.72
CA PHE A 41 1.11 -3.50 3.56
C PHE A 41 2.02 -2.44 2.95
N GLY A 42 2.71 -1.66 3.79
CA GLY A 42 3.56 -0.54 3.40
C GLY A 42 2.95 0.78 3.82
N TYR A 43 2.55 1.61 2.85
CA TYR A 43 2.21 3.01 3.10
C TYR A 43 0.89 3.19 3.86
N TYR A 44 0.96 3.83 5.04
CA TYR A 44 -0.19 4.04 5.95
C TYR A 44 -1.33 4.86 5.34
N GLY A 45 -1.07 5.66 4.29
CA GLY A 45 -2.05 6.52 3.65
C GLY A 45 -2.95 5.81 2.62
N ILE A 46 -2.73 4.51 2.37
CA ILE A 46 -3.49 3.73 1.40
C ILE A 46 -4.24 2.63 2.13
N THR A 47 -5.49 2.36 1.71
CA THR A 47 -6.30 1.28 2.30
C THR A 47 -5.84 -0.08 1.76
N PRO A 48 -5.61 -1.08 2.62
CA PRO A 48 -5.33 -2.44 2.18
C PRO A 48 -6.59 -3.20 1.76
N TRP A 49 -7.77 -2.74 2.20
CA TRP A 49 -9.04 -3.38 1.92
C TRP A 49 -9.64 -2.93 0.60
N ASN A 50 -10.21 -3.89 -0.13
CA ASN A 50 -11.05 -3.61 -1.28
C ASN A 50 -12.33 -2.88 -0.87
N ARG A 51 -13.09 -2.38 -1.86
CA ARG A 51 -14.31 -1.60 -1.59
C ARG A 51 -15.35 -2.37 -0.79
N SER A 52 -15.55 -3.66 -1.09
CA SER A 52 -16.52 -4.51 -0.38
C SER A 52 -16.05 -4.96 1.01
N GLY A 53 -14.79 -4.72 1.38
CA GLY A 53 -14.23 -5.17 2.66
C GLY A 53 -14.08 -6.68 2.78
N THR A 54 -14.10 -7.40 1.64
CA THR A 54 -14.01 -8.87 1.58
C THR A 54 -12.60 -9.37 1.30
N LYS A 55 -11.72 -8.52 0.75
CA LYS A 55 -10.34 -8.86 0.37
C LYS A 55 -9.38 -7.83 0.93
N LEU A 56 -8.25 -8.30 1.45
CA LEU A 56 -7.14 -7.48 1.93
C LEU A 56 -5.89 -7.76 1.10
N LEU A 57 -5.17 -6.71 0.72
CA LEU A 57 -3.84 -6.82 0.13
C LEU A 57 -2.76 -6.72 1.19
N CYS A 58 -1.70 -7.49 1.00
CA CYS A 58 -0.44 -7.31 1.71
C CYS A 58 0.75 -7.74 0.84
N LEU A 59 1.94 -7.33 1.26
CA LEU A 59 3.21 -7.88 0.85
C LEU A 59 3.64 -8.96 1.84
N GLU A 60 4.37 -9.95 1.34
CA GLU A 60 4.99 -11.02 2.12
C GLU A 60 6.48 -11.11 1.79
N THR A 61 7.32 -11.18 2.83
CA THR A 61 8.78 -11.28 2.74
C THR A 61 9.34 -12.33 3.69
N ASP A 62 10.53 -12.85 3.37
CA ASP A 62 11.25 -13.81 4.21
C ASP A 62 12.05 -13.13 5.35
N PHE A 63 12.16 -11.80 5.32
CA PHE A 63 12.93 -11.00 6.29
C PHE A 63 12.21 -9.69 6.65
N GLN A 64 12.71 -9.02 7.70
CA GLN A 64 12.26 -7.70 8.15
C GLN A 64 13.35 -6.83 8.79
N ASP A 65 14.60 -7.27 8.75
CA ASP A 65 15.73 -6.75 9.54
C ASP A 65 16.77 -5.96 8.72
N HIS A 66 16.55 -5.80 7.41
CA HIS A 66 17.42 -5.04 6.52
C HIS A 66 16.64 -4.39 5.36
N LEU A 67 17.30 -3.53 4.59
CA LEU A 67 16.72 -2.97 3.36
C LEU A 67 16.83 -3.98 2.22
N PRO A 68 15.82 -4.10 1.34
CA PRO A 68 15.88 -5.04 0.24
C PRO A 68 17.07 -4.76 -0.69
N ASN A 69 17.74 -5.81 -1.12
CA ASN A 69 18.66 -5.77 -2.24
C ASN A 69 17.89 -5.86 -3.58
N PRO A 70 18.52 -5.54 -4.73
CA PRO A 70 17.84 -5.53 -6.01
C PRO A 70 17.20 -6.88 -6.42
N GLU A 71 17.67 -8.00 -5.90
CA GLU A 71 17.27 -9.37 -6.24
C GLU A 71 16.20 -9.92 -5.29
N GLU A 72 15.97 -9.24 -4.17
CA GLU A 72 14.94 -9.60 -3.19
C GLU A 72 13.57 -9.05 -3.60
N ALA A 73 12.69 -9.96 -4.02
CA ALA A 73 11.30 -9.64 -4.28
C ALA A 73 10.43 -9.75 -3.03
N ALA A 74 9.42 -8.89 -2.94
CA ALA A 74 8.27 -9.13 -2.06
C ALA A 74 7.17 -9.84 -2.86
N SER A 75 6.53 -10.84 -2.25
CA SER A 75 5.31 -11.43 -2.81
C SER A 75 4.13 -10.50 -2.55
N ILE A 76 3.22 -10.41 -3.51
CA ILE A 76 1.95 -9.68 -3.38
C ILE A 76 0.87 -10.69 -3.07
N CYS A 77 0.19 -10.51 -1.95
CA CYS A 77 -0.76 -11.45 -1.39
C CYS A 77 -2.16 -10.85 -1.37
N LEU A 78 -3.14 -11.70 -1.70
CA LEU A 78 -4.57 -11.46 -1.52
C LEU A 78 -5.07 -12.32 -0.36
N VAL A 79 -5.58 -11.68 0.67
CA VAL A 79 -6.10 -12.31 1.87
C VAL A 79 -7.62 -12.25 1.83
N ASP A 80 -8.26 -13.40 1.97
CA ASP A 80 -9.71 -13.48 2.16
C ASP A 80 -10.09 -12.95 3.55
N GLY A 81 -10.92 -11.91 3.58
CA GLY A 81 -11.28 -11.20 4.80
C GLY A 81 -12.12 -12.02 5.77
N ALA A 82 -12.84 -13.06 5.32
CA ALA A 82 -13.66 -13.90 6.18
C ALA A 82 -12.86 -15.05 6.79
N THR A 83 -12.03 -15.71 5.97
CA THR A 83 -11.35 -16.96 6.31
C THR A 83 -9.88 -16.77 6.70
N GLY A 84 -9.23 -15.69 6.27
CA GLY A 84 -7.78 -15.50 6.38
C GLY A 84 -6.96 -16.30 5.37
N VAL A 85 -7.60 -17.02 4.43
CA VAL A 85 -6.89 -17.73 3.37
C VAL A 85 -6.10 -16.73 2.54
N THR A 86 -4.78 -16.94 2.47
CA THR A 86 -3.85 -16.05 1.78
C THR A 86 -3.37 -16.70 0.49
N ARG A 87 -3.43 -15.96 -0.62
CA ARG A 87 -2.97 -16.38 -1.95
C ARG A 87 -1.92 -15.41 -2.46
N VAL A 88 -0.79 -15.91 -2.95
CA VAL A 88 0.16 -15.11 -3.71
C VAL A 88 -0.40 -14.88 -5.12
N ILE A 89 -0.52 -13.61 -5.52
CA ILE A 89 -1.06 -13.20 -6.83
C ILE A 89 -0.01 -12.56 -7.75
N GLY A 90 1.19 -12.31 -7.22
CA GLY A 90 2.31 -11.76 -7.97
C GLY A 90 3.51 -11.51 -7.07
N SER A 91 4.55 -10.89 -7.63
CA SER A 91 5.72 -10.43 -6.89
C SER A 91 6.27 -9.14 -7.50
N THR A 92 7.10 -8.43 -6.73
CA THR A 92 7.72 -7.18 -7.19
C THR A 92 9.09 -6.98 -6.56
N HIS A 93 10.03 -6.46 -7.36
CA HIS A 93 11.34 -5.99 -6.91
C HIS A 93 11.35 -4.48 -6.61
N ALA A 94 10.22 -3.79 -6.76
CA ALA A 94 10.08 -2.36 -6.48
C ALA A 94 9.30 -2.17 -5.18
N TRP A 95 9.96 -2.42 -4.05
CA TRP A 95 9.36 -2.32 -2.73
C TRP A 95 10.35 -1.83 -1.67
N ASN A 96 9.82 -1.38 -0.54
CA ASN A 96 10.54 -1.13 0.71
C ASN A 96 9.55 -1.26 1.88
N PHE A 97 10.02 -1.31 3.14
CA PHE A 97 9.13 -1.46 4.30
C PHE A 97 8.24 -0.23 4.58
N GLN A 98 8.67 0.98 4.20
CA GLN A 98 7.95 2.21 4.55
C GLN A 98 6.79 2.52 3.60
N GLN A 99 6.95 2.23 2.31
CA GLN A 99 5.99 2.52 1.25
C GLN A 99 5.40 1.26 0.62
N GLY A 100 5.98 0.08 0.87
CA GLY A 100 5.64 -1.13 0.14
C GLY A 100 5.93 -0.94 -1.35
N ALA A 101 5.08 -1.52 -2.19
CA ALA A 101 5.13 -1.37 -3.64
C ALA A 101 4.12 -0.33 -4.16
N MET A 102 3.68 0.61 -3.31
CA MET A 102 2.51 1.46 -3.56
C MET A 102 1.32 0.63 -4.07
N LEU A 103 0.91 -0.35 -3.27
CA LEU A 103 -0.28 -1.16 -3.57
C LEU A 103 -1.52 -0.27 -3.52
N HIS A 104 -2.29 -0.22 -4.60
CA HIS A 104 -3.60 0.44 -4.66
C HIS A 104 -4.65 -0.54 -5.19
N TRP A 105 -5.86 -0.53 -4.63
CA TRP A 105 -7.03 -1.02 -5.35
C TRP A 105 -7.39 -0.01 -6.45
N ASN A 106 -7.68 -0.46 -7.67
CA ASN A 106 -8.05 0.43 -8.76
C ASN A 106 -9.39 1.11 -8.46
N PRO A 107 -9.46 2.45 -8.32
CA PRO A 107 -10.72 3.15 -8.11
C PRO A 107 -11.85 2.82 -9.11
N LEU A 108 -11.51 2.49 -10.37
CA LEU A 108 -12.47 2.09 -11.42
C LEU A 108 -12.90 0.62 -11.34
N ASN A 109 -12.10 -0.24 -10.73
CA ASN A 109 -12.45 -1.64 -10.47
C ASN A 109 -11.93 -2.08 -9.08
N PRO A 110 -12.52 -1.55 -8.00
CA PRO A 110 -11.92 -1.51 -6.67
C PRO A 110 -12.12 -2.79 -5.85
N ASP A 111 -12.75 -3.81 -6.45
CA ASP A 111 -12.91 -5.13 -5.85
C ASP A 111 -12.05 -6.20 -6.51
N ASP A 112 -11.61 -5.95 -7.75
CA ASP A 112 -11.01 -6.99 -8.58
C ASP A 112 -9.70 -6.57 -9.28
N GLU A 113 -9.37 -5.28 -9.39
CA GLU A 113 -8.13 -4.83 -10.02
C GLU A 113 -7.24 -4.05 -9.04
N ILE A 114 -5.93 -4.33 -9.09
CA ILE A 114 -4.92 -3.67 -8.26
C ILE A 114 -3.86 -3.00 -9.12
N LEU A 115 -3.23 -1.96 -8.58
CA LEU A 115 -2.04 -1.31 -9.12
C LEU A 115 -0.89 -1.48 -8.15
N PHE A 116 0.31 -1.71 -8.67
CA PHE A 116 1.53 -1.75 -7.88
C PHE A 116 2.73 -1.39 -8.73
N ASN A 117 3.75 -0.83 -8.11
CA ASN A 117 5.01 -0.57 -8.77
C ASN A 117 5.83 -1.84 -8.89
N GLU A 118 6.53 -1.96 -10.00
CA GLU A 118 7.47 -3.05 -10.26
C GLU A 118 8.68 -2.54 -11.03
N ARG A 119 9.78 -3.31 -10.95
CA ARG A 119 10.97 -3.08 -11.76
C ARG A 119 10.89 -3.92 -13.02
N ARG A 120 10.95 -3.28 -14.18
CA ARG A 120 11.00 -3.94 -15.49
C ARG A 120 12.04 -3.26 -16.36
N GLU A 121 12.97 -4.03 -16.92
CA GLU A 121 13.97 -3.55 -17.88
C GLU A 121 14.74 -2.30 -17.38
N GLY A 122 15.11 -2.30 -16.09
CA GLY A 122 15.85 -1.19 -15.47
C GLY A 122 15.01 0.08 -15.26
N GLN A 123 13.68 0.00 -15.31
CA GLN A 123 12.76 1.11 -15.04
C GLN A 123 11.74 0.72 -13.96
N ILE A 124 11.19 1.73 -13.27
CA ILE A 124 10.02 1.54 -12.41
C ILE A 124 8.77 1.85 -13.22
N VAL A 125 7.90 0.84 -13.33
CA VAL A 125 6.62 0.90 -14.01
C VAL A 125 5.50 0.54 -13.04
N THR A 126 4.26 0.77 -13.42
CA THR A 126 3.10 0.32 -12.64
C THR A 126 2.43 -0.83 -13.36
N ALA A 127 2.40 -1.99 -12.71
CA ALA A 127 1.56 -3.10 -13.11
C ALA A 127 0.11 -2.82 -12.70
N VAL A 128 -0.80 -3.24 -13.56
CA VAL A 128 -2.22 -3.31 -13.24
C VAL A 128 -2.69 -4.74 -13.46
N LEU A 129 -3.26 -5.34 -12.42
CA LEU A 129 -3.53 -6.77 -12.33
C LEU A 129 -4.95 -7.02 -11.86
N ASP A 130 -5.71 -7.81 -12.62
CA ASP A 130 -6.96 -8.38 -12.16
C ASP A 130 -6.68 -9.61 -11.28
N VAL A 131 -7.16 -9.58 -10.03
CA VAL A 131 -6.80 -10.56 -9.00
C VAL A 131 -7.53 -11.91 -9.15
N ASN A 132 -8.57 -11.96 -9.97
CA ASN A 132 -9.36 -13.17 -10.20
C ASN A 132 -8.86 -13.92 -11.46
N THR A 133 -8.59 -13.17 -12.52
CA THR A 133 -8.22 -13.70 -13.84
C THR A 133 -6.71 -13.77 -14.06
N GLY A 134 -5.93 -12.96 -13.32
CA GLY A 134 -4.50 -12.78 -13.55
C GLY A 134 -4.17 -11.93 -14.79
N HIS A 135 -5.18 -11.36 -15.46
CA HIS A 135 -4.96 -10.47 -16.59
C HIS A 135 -4.16 -9.25 -16.14
N ARG A 136 -3.13 -8.89 -16.91
CA ARG A 136 -2.14 -7.89 -16.52
C ARG A 136 -1.80 -6.95 -17.66
N ARG A 137 -1.69 -5.66 -17.34
CA ARG A 137 -1.20 -4.59 -18.22
C ARG A 137 -0.21 -3.69 -17.49
N VAL A 138 0.55 -2.89 -18.22
CA VAL A 138 1.60 -2.04 -17.65
C VAL A 138 1.39 -0.58 -18.05
N ILE A 139 1.60 0.32 -17.10
CA ILE A 139 1.71 1.77 -17.29
C ILE A 139 3.20 2.13 -17.19
N SER A 140 3.71 2.92 -18.12
CA SER A 140 5.15 3.12 -18.35
C SER A 140 5.92 3.87 -17.25
N ARG A 141 5.27 4.24 -16.13
CA ARG A 141 5.89 4.93 -14.99
C ARG A 141 5.31 4.43 -13.68
N GLY A 142 6.15 4.40 -12.65
CA GLY A 142 5.73 4.18 -11.27
C GLY A 142 4.83 5.29 -10.72
N ILE A 143 3.90 4.91 -9.86
CA ILE A 143 2.93 5.82 -9.22
C ILE A 143 3.07 5.81 -7.70
N ASN A 144 2.76 6.95 -7.08
CA ASN A 144 2.57 7.09 -5.64
C ASN A 144 1.07 7.14 -5.29
N ALA A 145 0.26 7.73 -6.16
CA ALA A 145 -1.18 7.86 -5.96
C ALA A 145 -1.92 7.88 -7.30
N ALA A 146 -3.15 7.38 -7.30
CA ALA A 146 -4.09 7.51 -8.40
C ALA A 146 -5.30 8.36 -7.96
N SER A 147 -5.81 9.19 -8.88
CA SER A 147 -7.05 9.93 -8.67
C SER A 147 -8.26 8.99 -8.64
N HIS A 148 -9.34 9.37 -7.95
CA HIS A 148 -10.56 8.56 -7.83
C HIS A 148 -11.23 8.16 -9.16
N ASN A 149 -10.95 8.89 -10.25
CA ASN A 149 -11.45 8.58 -11.59
C ASN A 149 -10.38 7.94 -12.49
N CYS A 150 -9.19 7.65 -11.95
CA CYS A 150 -8.02 7.08 -12.63
C CYS A 150 -7.55 7.82 -13.88
N ARG A 151 -7.95 9.08 -14.09
CA ARG A 151 -7.47 9.89 -15.23
C ARG A 151 -6.09 10.46 -14.98
N TYR A 152 -5.73 10.64 -13.72
CA TYR A 152 -4.45 11.18 -13.29
C TYR A 152 -3.80 10.28 -12.24
N ALA A 153 -2.49 10.20 -12.29
CA ALA A 153 -1.66 9.59 -11.27
C ALA A 153 -0.46 10.51 -10.98
N LEU A 154 -0.01 10.51 -9.72
CA LEU A 154 1.21 11.19 -9.30
C LEU A 154 2.33 10.15 -9.24
N GLY A 155 3.46 10.46 -9.85
CA GLY A 155 4.67 9.64 -9.83
C GLY A 155 5.84 10.39 -9.20
N LEU A 156 6.84 9.65 -8.73
CA LEU A 156 8.12 10.17 -8.27
C LEU A 156 9.24 9.43 -9.01
N THR A 157 10.39 10.07 -9.10
CA THR A 157 11.62 9.40 -9.55
C THR A 157 12.14 8.52 -8.42
N TYR A 158 11.65 7.28 -8.34
CA TYR A 158 12.01 6.35 -7.25
C TYR A 158 13.51 6.06 -7.14
N CYS A 159 14.22 6.05 -8.26
CA CYS A 159 15.68 5.90 -8.27
C CYS A 159 16.38 7.04 -7.52
N ARG A 160 15.88 8.28 -7.69
CA ARG A 160 16.36 9.46 -6.95
C ARG A 160 16.00 9.36 -5.48
N LEU A 161 14.81 8.85 -5.14
CA LEU A 161 14.48 8.55 -3.75
C LEU A 161 15.43 7.51 -3.15
N THR A 162 15.84 6.48 -3.88
CA THR A 162 16.82 5.49 -3.40
C THR A 162 18.16 6.14 -3.06
N ARG A 163 18.64 7.06 -3.90
CA ARG A 163 19.88 7.82 -3.65
C ARG A 163 19.75 8.77 -2.46
N MET A 164 18.67 9.54 -2.41
CA MET A 164 18.50 10.64 -1.45
C MET A 164 17.94 10.20 -0.10
N ARG A 165 17.15 9.12 -0.08
CA ARG A 165 16.49 8.57 1.11
C ARG A 165 16.24 7.06 0.93
N PRO A 166 17.26 6.22 1.10
CA PRO A 166 17.22 4.79 0.76
C PRO A 166 16.01 4.02 1.29
N VAL A 167 15.52 4.39 2.48
CA VAL A 167 14.37 3.73 3.15
C VAL A 167 13.02 3.87 2.43
N VAL A 168 12.88 4.82 1.49
CA VAL A 168 11.65 5.03 0.69
C VAL A 168 11.88 4.88 -0.82
N GLY A 169 13.06 4.42 -1.23
CA GLY A 169 13.37 4.18 -2.64
C GLY A 169 13.00 2.78 -3.12
N TYR A 170 13.24 2.54 -4.41
CA TYR A 170 13.28 1.20 -4.98
C TYR A 170 14.68 0.92 -5.54
N VAL A 171 15.30 -0.17 -5.09
CA VAL A 171 16.67 -0.54 -5.43
C VAL A 171 16.79 -1.20 -6.82
N GLY A 172 17.99 -1.17 -7.38
CA GLY A 172 18.30 -1.78 -8.69
C GLY A 172 17.87 -0.97 -9.90
N VAL A 173 17.73 0.34 -9.73
CA VAL A 173 17.32 1.27 -10.79
C VAL A 173 18.20 2.51 -10.71
N THR A 174 18.72 2.96 -11.85
CA THR A 174 19.64 4.11 -11.90
C THR A 174 18.87 5.42 -11.87
N ASP A 175 19.36 6.40 -11.09
CA ASP A 175 18.84 7.76 -11.12
C ASP A 175 19.16 8.39 -12.49
N PRO A 176 18.16 8.87 -13.26
CA PRO A 176 18.43 9.56 -14.52
C PRO A 176 19.16 10.88 -14.34
N ASN A 177 19.20 11.46 -13.13
CA ASN A 177 19.88 12.71 -12.83
C ASN A 177 20.79 12.57 -11.58
N PRO A 178 21.86 11.77 -11.65
CA PRO A 178 22.68 11.43 -10.49
C PRO A 178 23.46 12.63 -9.92
N GLU A 179 23.81 13.59 -10.78
CA GLU A 179 24.57 14.81 -10.43
C GLU A 179 23.67 15.99 -10.02
N ASP A 180 22.35 15.84 -10.13
CA ASP A 180 21.39 16.89 -9.76
C ASP A 180 21.05 16.77 -8.25
N PRO A 181 21.30 17.83 -7.44
CA PRO A 181 21.07 17.83 -6.00
C PRO A 181 19.60 17.60 -5.64
#